data_AF-A0A543PLI5-F1
#
_entry.id   AF-A0A543PLI5-F1
#
_cell.length_a   1.000
_cell.length_b   1.000
_cell.length_c   1.000
_cell.angle_alpha   90.00
_cell.angle_beta   90.00
_cell.angle_gamma   90.00
#
_symmetry.space_group_name_H-M   'P 1'
#
loop_
_entity.id
_entity.type
_entity.pdbx_description
1 polymer ?
#
loop_
_entity_poly.entity_id
_entity_poly.type
_entity_poly.pdbx_seq_one_letter_code
_entity_poly.pdbx_strand_id
1 'polypeptide(L)'
;MPIVYIHGVAVRDEDEVLARAIRQFGEVPWTTIEQHLRTHVAPAISDDPGGVPVMRAYWGDLGARFAWGGRSLVSRPEDLRDDAADVVDEAAERLADEPGATAETGEADESGEADESGGKPGLRARGVRRLRSTATAIRRPLEDFVPLFIGDVMTYVVGRGTSDAPGPIIERVLQQLDAAAFAAASREEPLVVLTHSMGGQIVYDLVTHFLPRMPEHRGIRIDYWCAAASQVGLFEELGLFIESDPTCGADTGRMAKHPSAEHLGGWWNVWDHADLLSFRAAGIIEGVDDSPFFASGSLATDHYRYLANPDFYRALAERVAVSVEKDR
;
A
#
# COMPACT_ATOMS: atom_id res chain seq x y z
N MET A 1 -12.48 11.34 18.58
CA MET A 1 -11.38 11.50 17.62
C MET A 1 -11.58 10.45 16.59
N PRO A 2 -11.89 10.87 15.37
CA PRO A 2 -11.77 9.96 14.27
C PRO A 2 -10.29 9.70 13.99
N ILE A 3 -9.94 8.42 13.85
CA ILE A 3 -8.78 8.02 13.07
C ILE A 3 -9.33 7.50 11.75
N VAL A 4 -8.90 8.07 10.63
CA VAL A 4 -9.32 7.64 9.30
C VAL A 4 -8.16 6.92 8.62
N TYR A 5 -8.40 5.68 8.20
CA TYR A 5 -7.49 4.93 7.34
C TYR A 5 -7.98 4.97 5.89
N ILE A 6 -7.14 5.46 4.98
CA ILE A 6 -7.39 5.42 3.53
C ILE A 6 -6.41 4.42 2.91
N HIS A 7 -6.95 3.34 2.35
CA HIS A 7 -6.15 2.25 1.83
C HIS A 7 -5.52 2.58 0.45
N GLY A 8 -4.56 1.75 0.06
CA GLY A 8 -3.87 1.81 -1.23
C GLY A 8 -4.63 1.15 -2.38
N VAL A 9 -3.95 0.97 -3.50
CA VAL A 9 -4.51 0.29 -4.69
C VAL A 9 -4.85 -1.17 -4.45
N ALA A 10 -5.59 -1.74 -5.40
CA ALA A 10 -5.88 -3.16 -5.57
C ALA A 10 -6.68 -3.81 -4.42
N VAL A 11 -6.96 -3.10 -3.33
CA VAL A 11 -7.86 -3.57 -2.27
C VAL A 11 -9.27 -3.76 -2.85
N ARG A 12 -9.81 -4.98 -2.74
CA ARG A 12 -11.11 -5.37 -3.30
C ARG A 12 -11.85 -6.32 -2.37
N ASP A 13 -12.47 -5.77 -1.33
CA ASP A 13 -13.18 -6.58 -0.32
C ASP A 13 -14.35 -7.38 -0.93
N GLU A 14 -14.96 -6.85 -2.00
CA GLU A 14 -16.13 -7.43 -2.68
C GLU A 14 -15.77 -8.52 -3.72
N ASP A 15 -14.49 -8.67 -4.09
CA ASP A 15 -14.03 -9.68 -5.06
C ASP A 15 -13.18 -10.73 -4.34
N GLU A 16 -13.82 -11.82 -3.90
CA GLU A 16 -13.14 -12.85 -3.09
C GLU A 16 -11.93 -13.48 -3.79
N VAL A 17 -11.96 -13.60 -5.12
CA VAL A 17 -10.89 -14.20 -5.92
C VAL A 17 -9.70 -13.27 -5.94
N LEU A 18 -9.93 -11.99 -6.24
CA LEU A 18 -8.88 -11.00 -6.27
C LEU A 18 -8.34 -10.68 -4.87
N ALA A 19 -9.22 -10.57 -3.86
CA ALA A 19 -8.83 -10.43 -2.47
C ALA A 19 -7.96 -11.60 -2.01
N ARG A 20 -8.27 -12.84 -2.42
CA ARG A 20 -7.44 -14.00 -2.10
C ARG A 20 -6.07 -13.93 -2.77
N ALA A 21 -6.00 -13.49 -4.03
CA ALA A 21 -4.74 -13.33 -4.74
C ALA A 21 -3.87 -12.25 -4.08
N ILE A 22 -4.45 -11.12 -3.68
CA ILE A 22 -3.72 -9.98 -3.09
C ILE A 22 -3.29 -10.27 -1.65
N ARG A 23 -4.07 -11.02 -0.87
CA ARG A 23 -3.63 -11.52 0.45
C ARG A 23 -2.34 -12.35 0.38
N GLN A 24 -2.07 -13.05 -0.72
CA GLN A 24 -0.81 -13.79 -0.91
C GLN A 24 0.41 -12.87 -1.03
N PHE A 25 0.21 -11.56 -1.22
CA PHE A 25 1.26 -10.53 -1.21
C PHE A 25 1.43 -9.83 0.13
N GLY A 26 0.79 -10.33 1.19
CA GLY A 26 0.95 -9.78 2.51
C GLY A 26 0.09 -8.56 2.79
N GLU A 27 -1.04 -8.40 2.09
CA GLU A 27 -2.07 -7.45 2.50
C GLU A 27 -2.42 -7.67 3.98
N VAL A 28 -2.40 -6.59 4.75
CA VAL A 28 -2.73 -6.62 6.17
C VAL A 28 -4.24 -6.46 6.32
N PRO A 29 -4.94 -7.41 6.97
CA PRO A 29 -6.38 -7.29 7.19
C PRO A 29 -6.74 -5.99 7.90
N TRP A 30 -7.86 -5.37 7.50
CA TRP A 30 -8.36 -4.15 8.14
C TRP A 30 -8.47 -4.31 9.66
N THR A 31 -8.94 -5.45 10.15
CA THR A 31 -9.08 -5.73 11.59
C THR A 31 -7.76 -5.63 12.35
N THR A 32 -6.64 -6.00 11.73
CA THR A 32 -5.29 -5.87 12.31
C THR A 32 -4.87 -4.40 12.36
N ILE A 33 -5.09 -3.64 11.29
CA ILE A 33 -4.79 -2.20 11.22
C ILE A 33 -5.61 -1.44 12.27
N GLU A 34 -6.92 -1.71 12.31
CA GLU A 34 -7.84 -1.13 13.28
C GLU A 34 -7.39 -1.43 14.71
N GLN A 35 -7.03 -2.68 15.02
CA GLN A 35 -6.56 -3.06 16.34
C GLN A 35 -5.30 -2.28 16.73
N HIS A 36 -4.34 -2.09 15.83
CA HIS A 36 -3.13 -1.32 16.12
C HIS A 36 -3.42 0.17 16.33
N LEU A 37 -4.27 0.77 15.48
CA LEU A 37 -4.72 2.16 15.65
C LEU A 37 -5.39 2.37 17.02
N ARG A 38 -6.30 1.46 17.40
CA ARG A 38 -6.97 1.48 18.71
C ARG A 38 -6.00 1.29 19.87
N THR A 39 -5.03 0.40 19.73
CA THR A 39 -4.12 0.04 20.82
C THR A 39 -3.04 1.10 21.03
N HIS A 40 -2.55 1.73 19.97
CA HIS A 40 -1.36 2.57 20.03
C HIS A 40 -1.64 4.05 19.76
N VAL A 41 -2.49 4.37 18.78
CA VAL A 41 -2.70 5.76 18.34
C VAL A 41 -3.85 6.43 19.11
N ALA A 42 -4.98 5.73 19.30
CA ALA A 42 -6.12 6.28 20.04
C ALA A 42 -5.76 6.80 21.45
N PRO A 43 -4.88 6.14 22.23
CA PRO A 43 -4.45 6.66 23.53
C PRO A 43 -3.59 7.93 23.48
N ALA A 44 -2.94 8.22 22.35
CA ALA A 44 -2.15 9.44 22.20
C ALA A 44 -3.02 10.68 21.95
N ILE A 45 -4.31 10.47 21.67
CA ILE A 45 -5.21 11.53 21.27
C ILE A 45 -6.40 11.66 22.25
N SER A 46 -6.88 10.58 22.90
CA SER A 46 -8.04 10.61 23.84
C SER A 46 -7.72 10.23 25.26
N ASP A 47 -8.48 10.83 26.17
CA ASP A 47 -8.71 10.31 27.52
C ASP A 47 -9.71 9.13 27.54
N ASP A 48 -10.51 8.94 26.48
CA ASP A 48 -11.38 7.77 26.26
C ASP A 48 -11.00 7.02 24.95
N PRO A 49 -9.90 6.26 24.93
CA PRO A 49 -9.44 5.58 23.72
C PRO A 49 -10.41 4.54 23.17
N GLY A 50 -11.26 3.95 24.04
CA GLY A 50 -12.27 2.97 23.66
C GLY A 50 -13.41 3.59 22.86
N GLY A 51 -13.73 4.86 23.09
CA GLY A 51 -14.76 5.62 22.38
C GLY A 51 -14.30 6.28 21.08
N VAL A 52 -13.02 6.19 20.71
CA VAL A 52 -12.45 6.78 19.47
C VAL A 52 -12.99 6.04 18.24
N PRO A 53 -13.72 6.72 17.33
CA PRO A 53 -14.08 6.15 16.05
C PRO A 53 -12.82 5.87 15.22
N VAL A 54 -12.70 4.64 14.71
CA VAL A 54 -11.65 4.27 13.75
C VAL A 54 -12.35 3.84 12.48
N MET A 55 -12.16 4.63 11.42
CA MET A 55 -12.91 4.54 10.17
C MET A 55 -11.99 4.09 9.05
N ARG A 56 -12.47 3.22 8.17
CA ARG A 56 -11.80 2.89 6.91
C ARG A 56 -12.55 3.56 5.76
N ALA A 57 -11.89 4.49 5.09
CA ALA A 57 -12.38 5.07 3.86
C ALA A 57 -12.06 4.12 2.70
N TYR A 58 -13.00 3.22 2.43
CA TYR A 58 -12.89 2.25 1.34
C TYR A 58 -13.31 2.85 0.01
N TRP A 59 -12.44 2.74 -1.00
CA TRP A 59 -12.69 3.18 -2.38
C TRP A 59 -12.39 2.09 -3.41
N GLY A 60 -11.96 0.91 -2.97
CA GLY A 60 -11.48 -0.17 -3.84
C GLY A 60 -12.48 -0.59 -4.93
N ASP A 61 -13.78 -0.49 -4.66
CA ASP A 61 -14.84 -0.78 -5.64
C ASP A 61 -14.86 0.18 -6.83
N LEU A 62 -14.32 1.39 -6.68
CA LEU A 62 -14.21 2.42 -7.72
C LEU A 62 -12.91 2.33 -8.53
N GLY A 63 -11.97 1.48 -8.10
CA GLY A 63 -10.72 1.27 -8.81
C GLY A 63 -10.92 0.58 -10.16
N ALA A 64 -9.83 0.40 -10.89
CA ALA A 64 -9.82 -0.31 -12.16
C ALA A 64 -10.36 -1.73 -12.01
N ARG A 65 -11.02 -2.18 -13.07
CA ARG A 65 -11.56 -3.53 -13.20
C ARG A 65 -11.10 -4.12 -14.53
N PHE A 66 -10.77 -5.41 -14.53
CA PHE A 66 -10.51 -6.10 -15.78
C PHE A 66 -11.83 -6.35 -16.52
N ALA A 67 -12.06 -5.62 -17.61
CA ALA A 67 -13.26 -5.77 -18.44
C ALA A 67 -13.43 -7.19 -19.03
N TRP A 68 -12.34 -7.96 -19.13
CA TRP A 68 -12.34 -9.34 -19.62
C TRP A 68 -11.81 -10.35 -18.58
N GLY A 69 -12.03 -10.10 -17.29
CA GLY A 69 -11.69 -11.07 -16.24
C GLY A 69 -10.19 -11.41 -16.12
N GLY A 70 -9.32 -10.49 -16.55
CA GLY A 70 -7.87 -10.65 -16.51
C GLY A 70 -7.28 -11.51 -17.62
N ARG A 71 -8.00 -11.76 -18.73
CA ARG A 71 -7.48 -12.50 -19.90
C ARG A 71 -6.22 -11.90 -20.54
N SER A 72 -5.91 -10.62 -20.25
CA SER A 72 -4.65 -10.00 -20.67
C SER A 72 -3.44 -10.46 -19.86
N LEU A 73 -3.65 -11.13 -18.72
CA LEU A 73 -2.59 -11.57 -17.82
C LEU A 73 -2.06 -12.93 -18.28
N VAL A 74 -0.77 -12.96 -18.61
CA VAL A 74 -0.07 -14.15 -19.15
C VAL A 74 -0.12 -15.34 -18.18
N SER A 75 -0.25 -15.07 -16.88
CA SER A 75 -0.40 -16.08 -15.82
C SER A 75 -1.75 -16.79 -15.80
N ARG A 76 -2.81 -16.21 -16.37
CA ARG A 76 -4.16 -16.77 -16.33
C ARG A 76 -4.40 -17.74 -17.49
N PRO A 77 -4.88 -18.97 -17.24
CA PRO A 77 -5.16 -19.91 -18.32
C PRO A 77 -6.28 -19.38 -19.24
N GLU A 78 -6.12 -19.60 -20.56
CA GLU A 78 -7.08 -19.15 -21.59
C GLU A 78 -8.46 -19.79 -21.44
N ASP A 79 -8.53 -20.99 -20.85
CA ASP A 79 -9.74 -21.79 -20.66
C ASP A 79 -10.15 -21.82 -19.18
N LEU A 80 -10.85 -20.79 -18.70
CA LEU A 80 -11.70 -20.94 -17.51
C LEU A 80 -13.04 -21.56 -17.95
N ARG A 81 -13.07 -22.90 -18.02
CA ARG A 81 -14.31 -23.64 -17.71
C ARG A 81 -14.40 -23.74 -16.18
N ASP A 82 -15.62 -23.74 -15.65
CA ASP A 82 -16.05 -23.51 -14.24
C ASP A 82 -15.42 -24.41 -13.13
N ASP A 83 -14.26 -25.03 -13.32
CA ASP A 83 -13.76 -26.11 -12.46
C ASP A 83 -12.58 -25.64 -11.57
N ALA A 84 -12.61 -24.38 -11.10
CA ALA A 84 -11.55 -23.81 -10.26
C ALA A 84 -11.44 -24.43 -8.85
N ALA A 85 -12.37 -25.32 -8.48
CA ALA A 85 -12.32 -26.05 -7.21
C ALA A 85 -11.34 -27.24 -7.24
N ASP A 86 -11.16 -27.91 -8.38
CA ASP A 86 -10.50 -29.22 -8.42
C ASP A 86 -8.97 -29.13 -8.59
N VAL A 87 -8.44 -28.01 -9.09
CA VAL A 87 -7.00 -27.86 -9.39
C VAL A 87 -6.17 -27.54 -8.14
N VAL A 88 -6.80 -26.99 -7.10
CA VAL A 88 -6.09 -26.59 -5.86
C VAL A 88 -5.88 -27.78 -4.93
N ASP A 89 -6.84 -28.71 -4.86
CA ASP A 89 -6.72 -29.94 -4.06
C ASP A 89 -5.61 -30.85 -4.59
N GLU A 90 -5.45 -30.96 -5.91
CA GLU A 90 -4.42 -31.79 -6.54
C GLU A 90 -2.98 -31.27 -6.32
N ALA A 91 -2.82 -29.98 -5.99
CA ALA A 91 -1.53 -29.37 -5.69
C ALA A 91 -1.16 -29.50 -4.21
N ALA A 92 -2.16 -29.49 -3.32
CA ALA A 92 -1.98 -29.69 -1.89
C ALA A 92 -1.61 -31.14 -1.54
N GLU A 93 -2.20 -32.13 -2.21
CA GLU A 93 -1.85 -33.55 -2.01
C GLU A 93 -0.42 -33.87 -2.47
N ARG A 94 0.07 -33.25 -3.56
CA ARG A 94 1.45 -33.47 -4.05
C ARG A 94 2.53 -32.89 -3.13
N LEU A 95 2.18 -31.95 -2.25
CA LEU A 95 3.10 -31.37 -1.26
C LEU A 95 3.16 -32.18 0.04
N ALA A 96 2.19 -33.05 0.28
CA ALA A 96 2.13 -33.91 1.47
C ALA A 96 2.95 -35.21 1.33
N ASP A 97 3.38 -35.57 0.11
CA ASP A 97 3.91 -36.91 -0.21
C ASP A 97 5.42 -36.95 -0.49
N GLU A 98 6.18 -35.87 -0.24
CA GLU A 98 7.66 -35.93 -0.28
C GLU A 98 8.26 -36.18 1.12
N PRO A 99 8.88 -37.35 1.39
CA PRO A 99 9.56 -37.59 2.65
C PRO A 99 10.88 -36.81 2.72
N GLY A 100 11.08 -36.13 3.84
CA GLY A 100 12.22 -35.25 4.10
C GLY A 100 13.58 -35.93 3.99
N ALA A 101 14.48 -35.33 3.22
CA ALA A 101 15.89 -35.72 3.17
C ALA A 101 16.63 -35.15 4.39
N THR A 102 16.87 -36.03 5.37
CA THR A 102 17.80 -35.83 6.48
C THR A 102 19.24 -35.73 5.96
N ALA A 103 19.99 -34.79 6.53
CA ALA A 103 21.42 -34.65 6.34
C ALA A 103 22.17 -35.78 7.06
N GLU A 104 23.04 -36.49 6.34
CA GLU A 104 24.12 -37.27 6.96
C GLU A 104 25.45 -37.02 6.21
N THR A 105 26.44 -36.69 7.02
CA THR A 105 27.88 -36.62 6.71
C THR A 105 28.49 -38.02 6.78
N GLY A 106 29.35 -38.40 5.85
CA GLY A 106 30.13 -39.65 5.92
C GLY A 106 31.15 -39.76 4.79
N GLU A 107 32.34 -40.24 5.14
CA GLU A 107 33.62 -40.22 4.43
C GLU A 107 33.78 -41.21 3.24
N ALA A 108 34.93 -41.05 2.57
CA ALA A 108 35.50 -41.72 1.39
C ALA A 108 35.46 -43.26 1.35
N ASP A 109 35.41 -43.82 0.13
CA ASP A 109 36.38 -44.85 -0.28
C ASP A 109 36.54 -44.95 -1.82
N GLU A 110 37.74 -45.36 -2.24
CA GLU A 110 38.21 -45.50 -3.62
C GLU A 110 37.69 -46.77 -4.33
N SER A 111 37.65 -46.70 -5.67
CA SER A 111 38.12 -47.70 -6.65
C SER A 111 37.15 -47.97 -7.82
N GLY A 112 37.72 -48.13 -9.02
CA GLY A 112 37.10 -48.91 -10.10
C GLY A 112 36.75 -48.15 -11.39
N GLU A 113 37.75 -48.03 -12.26
CA GLU A 113 37.74 -48.27 -13.72
C GLU A 113 36.59 -47.81 -14.65
N ALA A 114 37.04 -47.31 -15.80
CA ALA A 114 36.27 -46.73 -16.88
C ALA A 114 35.47 -47.75 -17.71
N ASP A 115 34.29 -47.33 -18.18
CA ASP A 115 33.81 -47.71 -19.51
C ASP A 115 33.00 -46.57 -20.15
N GLU A 116 33.34 -46.27 -21.41
CA GLU A 116 32.72 -45.29 -22.26
C GLU A 116 31.47 -45.88 -22.93
N SER A 117 30.28 -45.43 -22.55
CA SER A 117 29.17 -45.18 -23.49
C SER A 117 27.92 -44.73 -22.74
N GLY A 118 27.27 -43.68 -23.26
CA GLY A 118 25.97 -43.22 -22.77
C GLY A 118 25.94 -41.72 -22.51
N GLY A 119 25.60 -40.95 -23.56
CA GLY A 119 25.31 -39.53 -23.42
C GLY A 119 24.18 -39.31 -22.42
N LYS A 120 24.51 -38.80 -21.22
CA LYS A 120 23.54 -38.39 -20.20
C LYS A 120 22.98 -37.01 -20.57
N PRO A 121 21.69 -36.87 -20.92
CA PRO A 121 21.07 -35.56 -21.06
C PRO A 121 20.71 -35.08 -19.65
N GLY A 122 21.62 -34.40 -18.96
CA GLY A 122 21.26 -34.05 -17.58
C GLY A 122 22.32 -33.35 -16.80
N LEU A 123 22.46 -32.05 -17.03
CA LEU A 123 22.93 -31.07 -16.04
C LEU A 123 22.49 -29.66 -16.50
N ARG A 124 22.69 -29.33 -17.79
CA ARG A 124 22.19 -28.08 -18.39
C ARG A 124 20.66 -27.98 -18.44
N ALA A 125 19.97 -29.07 -18.81
CA ALA A 125 18.50 -29.09 -18.87
C ALA A 125 17.84 -28.95 -17.49
N ARG A 126 18.44 -29.51 -16.43
CA ARG A 126 17.94 -29.39 -15.05
C ARG A 126 18.19 -28.00 -14.47
N GLY A 127 19.33 -27.38 -14.76
CA GLY A 127 19.63 -26.00 -14.34
C GLY A 127 18.67 -24.97 -14.95
N VAL A 128 18.39 -25.08 -16.26
CA VAL A 128 17.44 -24.20 -16.95
C VAL A 128 16.00 -24.43 -16.48
N ARG A 129 15.61 -25.66 -16.14
CA ARG A 129 14.27 -25.98 -15.64
C ARG A 129 14.04 -25.44 -14.22
N ARG A 130 15.04 -25.50 -13.34
CA ARG A 130 15.00 -24.90 -11.99
C ARG A 130 14.98 -23.37 -12.05
N LEU A 131 15.83 -22.75 -12.88
CA LEU A 131 15.78 -21.29 -13.09
C LEU A 131 14.43 -20.83 -13.64
N ARG A 132 13.82 -21.59 -14.56
CA ARG A 132 12.47 -21.31 -15.06
C ARG A 132 11.40 -21.47 -13.98
N SER A 133 11.46 -22.50 -13.13
CA SER A 133 10.47 -22.67 -12.05
C SER A 133 10.54 -21.57 -11.01
N THR A 134 11.73 -21.13 -10.60
CA THR A 134 11.90 -20.03 -9.64
C THR A 134 11.50 -18.68 -10.26
N ALA A 135 11.82 -18.44 -11.53
CA ALA A 135 11.39 -17.23 -12.26
C ALA A 135 9.86 -17.18 -12.47
N THR A 136 9.22 -18.33 -12.71
CA THR A 136 7.75 -18.39 -12.91
C THR A 136 7.00 -18.22 -11.58
N ALA A 137 7.57 -18.68 -10.46
CA ALA A 137 6.99 -18.53 -9.12
C ALA A 137 6.99 -17.07 -8.62
N ILE A 138 8.01 -16.28 -8.95
CA ILE A 138 8.06 -14.83 -8.66
C ILE A 138 7.17 -14.04 -9.63
N ARG A 139 7.03 -14.50 -10.87
CA ARG A 139 6.32 -13.81 -11.94
C ARG A 139 4.80 -13.80 -11.77
N ARG A 140 4.20 -14.90 -11.31
CA ARG A 140 2.73 -15.02 -11.23
C ARG A 140 2.06 -14.05 -10.26
N PRO A 141 2.56 -13.87 -9.02
CA PRO A 141 2.03 -12.85 -8.14
C PRO A 141 2.17 -11.46 -8.80
N LEU A 142 3.39 -10.98 -9.07
CA LEU A 142 3.62 -9.64 -9.66
C LEU A 142 2.76 -9.32 -10.90
N GLU A 143 2.43 -10.30 -11.74
CA GLU A 143 1.54 -10.15 -12.90
C GLU A 143 0.08 -9.80 -12.57
N ASP A 144 -0.47 -10.19 -11.41
CA ASP A 144 -1.83 -9.80 -11.01
C ASP A 144 -1.86 -8.43 -10.30
N PHE A 145 -0.84 -8.11 -9.48
CA PHE A 145 -0.80 -6.86 -8.71
C PHE A 145 -0.46 -5.63 -9.57
N VAL A 146 0.60 -5.72 -10.39
CA VAL A 146 1.11 -4.55 -11.15
C VAL A 146 0.05 -3.95 -12.08
N PRO A 147 -0.72 -4.73 -12.86
CA PRO A 147 -1.72 -4.16 -13.76
C PRO A 147 -2.88 -3.50 -13.01
N LEU A 148 -3.26 -4.01 -11.83
CA LEU A 148 -4.28 -3.37 -10.99
C LEU A 148 -3.74 -2.12 -10.32
N PHE A 149 -2.50 -2.14 -9.86
CA PHE A 149 -1.81 -0.95 -9.35
C PHE A 149 -1.81 0.16 -10.40
N ILE A 150 -1.34 -0.14 -11.61
CA ILE A 150 -1.31 0.82 -12.72
C ILE A 150 -2.73 1.25 -13.08
N GLY A 151 -3.66 0.30 -13.16
CA GLY A 151 -5.06 0.57 -13.47
C GLY A 151 -5.71 1.53 -12.48
N ASP A 152 -5.52 1.31 -11.18
CA ASP A 152 -6.08 2.16 -10.11
C ASP A 152 -5.49 3.57 -10.17
N VAL A 153 -4.16 3.68 -10.34
CA VAL A 153 -3.47 4.96 -10.52
C VAL A 153 -4.05 5.72 -11.71
N MET A 154 -4.19 5.07 -12.87
CA MET A 154 -4.74 5.71 -14.06
C MET A 154 -6.22 6.08 -13.89
N THR A 155 -7.00 5.21 -13.26
CA THR A 155 -8.43 5.46 -12.96
C THR A 155 -8.58 6.67 -12.06
N TYR A 156 -7.73 6.79 -11.03
CA TYR A 156 -7.71 7.95 -10.15
C TYR A 156 -7.27 9.21 -10.90
N VAL A 157 -6.11 9.22 -11.56
CA VAL A 157 -5.57 10.42 -12.22
C VAL A 157 -6.52 10.95 -13.30
N VAL A 158 -7.12 10.07 -14.10
CA VAL A 158 -8.09 10.47 -15.14
C VAL A 158 -9.46 10.83 -14.53
N GLY A 159 -9.85 10.16 -13.45
CA GLY A 159 -11.20 10.24 -12.89
C GLY A 159 -11.37 11.18 -11.70
N ARG A 160 -10.31 11.74 -11.12
CA ARG A 160 -10.36 12.57 -9.89
C ARG A 160 -11.16 13.87 -10.03
N GLY A 161 -11.40 14.34 -11.26
CA GLY A 161 -12.24 15.50 -11.52
C GLY A 161 -11.61 16.83 -11.07
N THR A 162 -12.46 17.80 -10.72
CA THR A 162 -12.09 19.15 -10.30
C THR A 162 -12.89 19.55 -9.07
N SER A 163 -12.51 20.60 -8.35
CA SER A 163 -13.30 21.10 -7.20
C SER A 163 -14.79 21.36 -7.48
N ASP A 164 -15.18 21.76 -8.70
CA ASP A 164 -16.60 21.96 -9.08
C ASP A 164 -17.34 20.65 -9.43
N ALA A 165 -16.58 19.61 -9.79
CA ALA A 165 -17.09 18.31 -10.20
C ALA A 165 -16.08 17.22 -9.80
N PRO A 166 -16.01 16.91 -8.49
CA PRO A 166 -15.06 15.93 -7.97
C PRO A 166 -15.36 14.54 -8.52
N GLY A 167 -14.30 13.75 -8.68
CA GLY A 167 -14.40 12.37 -9.11
C GLY A 167 -15.01 11.45 -8.04
N PRO A 168 -15.53 10.27 -8.41
CA PRO A 168 -16.17 9.36 -7.46
C PRO A 168 -15.28 8.94 -6.28
N ILE A 169 -13.97 8.78 -6.50
CA ILE A 169 -13.01 8.44 -5.42
C ILE A 169 -12.85 9.62 -4.46
N ILE A 170 -12.74 10.84 -5.00
CA ILE A 170 -12.64 12.06 -4.20
C ILE A 170 -13.91 12.28 -3.39
N GLU A 171 -15.09 12.21 -4.03
CA GLU A 171 -16.40 12.34 -3.37
C GLU A 171 -16.55 11.35 -2.21
N ARG A 172 -16.16 10.09 -2.42
CA ARG A 172 -16.24 9.06 -1.38
C ARG A 172 -15.35 9.38 -0.19
N VAL A 173 -14.11 9.78 -0.43
CA VAL A 173 -13.17 10.08 0.65
C VAL A 173 -13.57 11.37 1.36
N LEU A 174 -14.04 12.41 0.64
CA LEU A 174 -14.62 13.62 1.24
C LEU A 174 -15.78 13.29 2.18
N GLN A 175 -16.73 12.48 1.74
CA GLN A 175 -17.89 12.11 2.55
C GLN A 175 -17.48 11.41 3.86
N GLN A 176 -16.44 10.56 3.82
CA GLN A 176 -15.91 9.91 5.03
C GLN A 176 -15.17 10.90 5.92
N LEU A 177 -14.40 11.83 5.34
CA LEU A 177 -13.70 12.86 6.08
C LEU A 177 -14.65 13.89 6.71
N ASP A 178 -15.78 14.22 6.09
CA ASP A 178 -16.82 15.05 6.71
C ASP A 178 -17.41 14.37 7.96
N ALA A 179 -17.76 13.09 7.85
CA ALA A 179 -18.30 12.32 8.97
C ALA A 179 -17.28 12.23 10.11
N ALA A 180 -16.01 12.02 9.76
CA ALA A 180 -14.91 12.04 10.69
C ALA A 180 -14.75 13.43 11.35
N ALA A 181 -14.61 14.50 10.56
CA ALA A 181 -14.45 15.87 11.04
C ALA A 181 -15.60 16.30 11.95
N PHE A 182 -16.84 15.90 11.64
CA PHE A 182 -17.98 16.12 12.54
C PHE A 182 -17.79 15.43 13.90
N ALA A 183 -17.36 14.16 13.89
CA ALA A 183 -17.09 13.41 15.12
C ALA A 183 -15.90 14.01 15.92
N ALA A 184 -14.88 14.52 15.23
CA ALA A 184 -13.73 15.23 15.80
C ALA A 184 -14.20 16.49 16.53
N ALA A 185 -14.94 17.35 15.82
CA ALA A 185 -15.46 18.61 16.34
C ALA A 185 -16.41 18.40 17.53
N SER A 186 -17.30 17.41 17.47
CA SER A 186 -18.26 17.12 18.56
C SER A 186 -17.60 16.71 19.88
N ARG A 187 -16.31 16.34 19.84
CA ARG A 187 -15.55 15.84 20.98
C ARG A 187 -14.34 16.73 21.31
N GLU A 188 -14.15 17.85 20.60
CA GLU A 188 -13.02 18.78 20.77
C GLU A 188 -11.65 18.09 20.65
N GLU A 189 -11.51 17.32 19.59
CA GLU A 189 -10.58 16.19 19.56
C GLU A 189 -10.01 16.06 18.13
N PRO A 190 -8.69 15.85 17.92
CA PRO A 190 -8.08 15.91 16.59
C PRO A 190 -8.55 14.83 15.59
N LEU A 191 -8.54 15.17 14.30
CA LEU A 191 -8.67 14.28 13.16
C LEU A 191 -7.28 13.80 12.71
N VAL A 192 -7.03 12.50 12.88
CA VAL A 192 -5.81 11.83 12.41
C VAL A 192 -6.12 11.00 11.18
N VAL A 193 -5.31 11.16 10.13
CA VAL A 193 -5.42 10.39 8.89
C VAL A 193 -4.17 9.54 8.70
N LEU A 194 -4.35 8.23 8.53
CA LEU A 194 -3.33 7.30 8.08
C LEU A 194 -3.66 6.87 6.65
N THR A 195 -2.75 7.09 5.72
CA THR A 195 -2.89 6.58 4.35
C THR A 195 -1.83 5.55 4.05
N HIS A 196 -2.16 4.57 3.23
CA HIS A 196 -1.21 3.63 2.66
C HIS A 196 -1.16 3.76 1.15
N SER A 197 0.04 3.73 0.56
CA SER A 197 0.24 3.71 -0.90
C SER A 197 -0.52 4.86 -1.59
N MET A 198 -1.37 4.56 -2.58
CA MET A 198 -2.16 5.55 -3.32
C MET A 198 -3.15 6.37 -2.47
N GLY A 199 -3.48 5.92 -1.26
CA GLY A 199 -4.24 6.73 -0.32
C GLY A 199 -3.57 8.10 -0.07
N GLY A 200 -2.23 8.14 -0.12
CA GLY A 200 -1.49 9.38 0.06
C GLY A 200 -1.70 10.38 -1.07
N GLN A 201 -1.82 9.92 -2.33
CA GLN A 201 -2.13 10.78 -3.47
C GLN A 201 -3.50 11.44 -3.33
N ILE A 202 -4.48 10.65 -2.89
CA ILE A 202 -5.85 11.11 -2.67
C ILE A 202 -5.86 12.22 -1.62
N VAL A 203 -5.20 12.00 -0.47
CA VAL A 203 -5.13 13.02 0.59
C VAL A 203 -4.36 14.25 0.14
N TYR A 204 -3.27 14.09 -0.62
CA TYR A 204 -2.50 15.24 -1.11
C TYR A 204 -3.33 16.14 -2.03
N ASP A 205 -4.01 15.58 -3.04
CA ASP A 205 -4.93 16.36 -3.91
C ASP A 205 -6.07 16.97 -3.07
N LEU A 206 -6.59 16.26 -2.05
CA LEU A 206 -7.62 16.80 -1.16
C LEU A 206 -7.17 18.07 -0.44
N VAL A 207 -6.02 18.04 0.24
CA VAL A 207 -5.56 19.17 1.07
C VAL A 207 -4.95 20.32 0.26
N THR A 208 -4.54 20.06 -0.99
CA THR A 208 -3.94 21.09 -1.87
C THR A 208 -4.92 21.66 -2.89
N HIS A 209 -5.78 20.82 -3.50
CA HIS A 209 -6.70 21.22 -4.54
C HIS A 209 -8.14 21.41 -4.04
N PHE A 210 -8.73 20.35 -3.49
CA PHE A 210 -10.18 20.28 -3.25
C PHE A 210 -10.64 21.08 -2.03
N LEU A 211 -10.12 20.79 -0.83
CA LEU A 211 -10.54 21.46 0.41
C LEU A 211 -10.39 22.99 0.35
N PRO A 212 -9.30 23.57 -0.21
CA PRO A 212 -9.19 25.03 -0.37
C PRO A 212 -10.28 25.67 -1.26
N ARG A 213 -10.93 24.87 -2.12
CA ARG A 213 -11.86 25.35 -3.14
C ARG A 213 -13.31 24.93 -2.90
N MET A 214 -13.57 24.05 -1.92
CA MET A 214 -14.90 23.53 -1.62
C MET A 214 -15.39 24.04 -0.26
N PRO A 215 -16.06 25.21 -0.20
CA PRO A 215 -16.46 25.85 1.05
C PRO A 215 -17.42 25.01 1.92
N GLU A 216 -18.17 24.10 1.31
CA GLU A 216 -19.04 23.13 1.99
C GLU A 216 -18.27 22.16 2.89
N HIS A 217 -16.98 21.92 2.62
CA HIS A 217 -16.08 21.04 3.37
C HIS A 217 -15.14 21.79 4.32
N ARG A 218 -15.38 23.08 4.59
CA ARG A 218 -14.53 23.91 5.49
C ARG A 218 -14.39 23.37 6.92
N GLY A 219 -15.29 22.47 7.33
CA GLY A 219 -15.17 21.78 8.62
C GLY A 219 -14.04 20.75 8.66
N ILE A 220 -13.48 20.35 7.51
CA ILE A 220 -12.40 19.37 7.42
C ILE A 220 -11.06 20.08 7.59
N ARG A 221 -10.42 19.80 8.73
CA ARG A 221 -8.98 20.01 8.97
C ARG A 221 -8.38 18.68 9.41
N ILE A 222 -7.35 18.21 8.71
CA ILE A 222 -6.57 17.05 9.14
C ILE A 222 -5.49 17.54 10.09
N ASP A 223 -5.64 17.29 11.39
CA ASP A 223 -4.69 17.74 12.40
C ASP A 223 -3.36 17.00 12.27
N TYR A 224 -3.39 15.72 11.89
CA TYR A 224 -2.19 14.95 11.61
C TYR A 224 -2.39 13.93 10.50
N TRP A 225 -1.51 13.95 9.49
CA TRP A 225 -1.49 12.98 8.40
C TRP A 225 -0.22 12.15 8.42
N CYS A 226 -0.37 10.82 8.40
CA CYS A 226 0.69 9.88 8.12
C CYS A 226 0.53 9.28 6.72
N ALA A 227 1.49 9.57 5.84
CA ALA A 227 1.58 9.01 4.50
C ALA A 227 2.54 7.81 4.51
N ALA A 228 2.00 6.59 4.68
CA ALA A 228 2.79 5.37 4.73
C ALA A 228 2.96 4.72 3.36
N ALA A 229 4.21 4.41 3.02
CA ALA A 229 4.56 3.75 1.76
C ALA A 229 3.99 4.50 0.54
N SER A 230 3.93 5.84 0.62
CA SER A 230 3.20 6.65 -0.35
C SER A 230 4.04 6.97 -1.58
N GLN A 231 3.35 7.30 -2.68
CA GLN A 231 3.99 7.81 -3.90
C GLN A 231 4.00 9.36 -3.96
N VAL A 232 3.79 10.07 -2.84
CA VAL A 232 3.49 11.53 -2.87
C VAL A 232 4.64 12.32 -3.47
N GLY A 233 5.88 12.07 -3.01
CA GLY A 233 7.05 12.72 -3.60
C GLY A 233 7.21 12.44 -5.09
N LEU A 234 7.05 11.17 -5.51
CA LEU A 234 7.15 10.80 -6.92
C LEU A 234 6.09 11.49 -7.78
N PHE A 235 4.84 11.57 -7.30
CA PHE A 235 3.76 12.22 -8.05
C PHE A 235 4.02 13.71 -8.23
N GLU A 236 4.51 14.40 -7.19
CA GLU A 236 4.87 15.81 -7.30
C GLU A 236 6.10 16.02 -8.21
N GLU A 237 7.13 15.18 -8.10
CA GLU A 237 8.32 15.22 -8.96
C GLU A 237 7.97 15.02 -10.45
N LEU A 238 6.97 14.19 -10.74
CA LEU A 238 6.48 13.96 -12.10
C LEU A 238 5.40 14.95 -12.56
N GLY A 239 5.00 15.91 -11.70
CA GLY A 239 3.96 16.90 -12.01
C GLY A 239 2.57 16.29 -12.21
N LEU A 240 2.25 15.23 -11.45
CA LEU A 240 1.01 14.47 -11.60
C LEU A 240 -0.14 14.99 -10.72
N PHE A 241 0.12 15.84 -9.73
CA PHE A 241 -0.94 16.45 -8.93
C PHE A 241 -1.58 17.64 -9.64
N ILE A 242 -2.81 17.98 -9.23
CA ILE A 242 -3.53 19.10 -9.85
C ILE A 242 -2.81 20.43 -9.59
N GLU A 243 -2.18 20.57 -8.42
CA GLU A 243 -1.48 21.78 -7.99
C GLU A 243 0.04 21.74 -8.22
N SER A 244 0.58 20.73 -8.92
CA SER A 244 2.01 20.67 -9.20
C SER A 244 2.46 21.91 -10.01
N ASP A 245 3.45 22.63 -9.49
CA ASP A 245 3.98 23.87 -10.12
C ASP A 245 5.15 23.50 -11.05
N PRO A 246 5.03 23.70 -12.39
CA PRO A 246 6.09 23.37 -13.34
C PRO A 246 7.35 24.23 -13.18
N THR A 247 7.32 25.25 -12.31
CA THR A 247 8.49 26.07 -11.97
C THR A 247 9.25 25.54 -10.75
N CYS A 248 8.76 24.50 -10.08
CA CYS A 248 9.50 23.73 -9.08
C CYS A 248 10.37 22.66 -9.75
N GLY A 249 11.45 22.27 -9.09
CA GLY A 249 12.37 21.24 -9.59
C GLY A 249 13.85 21.58 -9.38
N ALA A 250 14.70 20.61 -9.71
CA ALA A 250 16.15 20.69 -9.47
C ALA A 250 16.82 21.89 -10.16
N ASP A 251 16.37 22.25 -11.37
CA ASP A 251 16.93 23.35 -12.16
C ASP A 251 16.67 24.73 -11.53
N THR A 252 15.53 24.89 -10.84
CA THR A 252 15.17 26.15 -10.17
C THR A 252 15.54 26.16 -8.69
N GLY A 253 15.83 24.99 -8.12
CA GLY A 253 16.04 24.80 -6.68
C GLY A 253 14.79 25.07 -5.85
N ARG A 254 13.62 25.25 -6.49
CA ARG A 254 12.35 25.52 -5.81
C ARG A 254 11.64 24.21 -5.51
N MET A 255 11.24 24.05 -4.25
CA MET A 255 10.43 22.95 -3.78
C MET A 255 8.94 23.31 -3.92
N ALA A 256 8.09 22.29 -4.04
CA ALA A 256 6.65 22.44 -3.94
C ALA A 256 6.28 22.91 -2.54
N LYS A 257 5.26 23.77 -2.44
CA LYS A 257 4.83 24.32 -1.15
C LYS A 257 4.18 23.24 -0.29
N HIS A 258 4.39 23.35 1.02
CA HIS A 258 3.62 22.56 1.97
C HIS A 258 2.12 22.91 1.85
N PRO A 259 1.20 21.93 1.98
CA PRO A 259 -0.23 22.22 2.04
C PRO A 259 -0.57 23.25 3.13
N SER A 260 -1.66 24.01 2.91
CA SER A 260 -2.10 25.06 3.84
C SER A 260 -2.36 24.51 5.25
N ALA A 261 -1.88 25.22 6.26
CA ALA A 261 -2.15 24.92 7.67
C ALA A 261 -3.65 24.99 8.04
N GLU A 262 -4.47 25.61 7.19
CA GLU A 262 -5.94 25.62 7.29
C GLU A 262 -6.53 24.21 7.17
N HIS A 263 -5.93 23.35 6.33
CA HIS A 263 -6.46 22.01 6.05
C HIS A 263 -5.55 20.88 6.54
N LEU A 264 -4.29 21.16 6.83
CA LEU A 264 -3.32 20.17 7.28
C LEU A 264 -2.40 20.73 8.37
N GLY A 265 -2.49 20.18 9.58
CA GLY A 265 -1.63 20.53 10.71
C GLY A 265 -0.22 19.94 10.59
N GLY A 266 -0.08 18.66 10.90
CA GLY A 266 1.17 17.92 10.79
C GLY A 266 1.15 16.88 9.67
N TRP A 267 2.32 16.62 9.07
CA TRP A 267 2.50 15.59 8.05
C TRP A 267 3.79 14.81 8.27
N TRP A 268 3.63 13.49 8.45
CA TRP A 268 4.70 12.52 8.42
C TRP A 268 4.63 11.64 7.17
N ASN A 269 5.64 11.70 6.30
CA ASN A 269 5.85 10.74 5.24
C ASN A 269 6.83 9.66 5.70
N VAL A 270 6.42 8.40 5.58
CA VAL A 270 7.23 7.25 5.98
C VAL A 270 7.47 6.32 4.80
N TRP A 271 8.74 5.96 4.62
CA TRP A 271 9.23 5.19 3.47
C TRP A 271 10.25 4.14 3.92
N ASP A 272 10.54 3.15 3.08
CA ASP A 272 11.56 2.11 3.32
C ASP A 272 12.39 1.93 2.05
N HIS A 273 13.71 1.80 2.21
CA HIS A 273 14.62 1.51 1.10
C HIS A 273 14.33 0.18 0.41
N ALA A 274 13.72 -0.78 1.12
CA ALA A 274 13.33 -2.06 0.57
C ALA A 274 11.98 -2.02 -0.18
N ASP A 275 11.16 -1.00 0.04
CA ASP A 275 9.86 -0.85 -0.59
C ASP A 275 9.96 -0.03 -1.88
N LEU A 276 9.84 -0.73 -3.02
CA LEU A 276 9.90 -0.16 -4.38
C LEU A 276 8.78 0.83 -4.70
N LEU A 277 7.72 0.87 -3.90
CA LEU A 277 6.56 1.74 -4.09
C LEU A 277 6.49 2.85 -3.03
N SER A 278 7.46 2.94 -2.13
CA SER A 278 7.57 4.04 -1.18
C SER A 278 8.58 5.09 -1.65
N PHE A 279 8.21 6.36 -1.53
CA PHE A 279 9.04 7.47 -2.00
C PHE A 279 9.21 8.53 -0.91
N ARG A 280 10.40 9.15 -0.89
CA ARG A 280 10.69 10.32 -0.07
C ARG A 280 9.88 11.50 -0.55
N ALA A 281 9.48 12.36 0.38
CA ALA A 281 8.88 13.66 0.07
C ALA A 281 9.83 14.83 0.40
N ALA A 282 10.80 14.63 1.30
CA ALA A 282 11.80 15.64 1.60
C ALA A 282 12.70 15.92 0.38
N GLY A 283 12.98 17.21 0.18
CA GLY A 283 13.70 17.70 -1.00
C GLY A 283 12.79 17.95 -2.21
N ILE A 284 11.52 17.54 -2.16
CA ILE A 284 10.51 17.81 -3.19
C ILE A 284 9.46 18.78 -2.65
N ILE A 285 8.93 18.53 -1.44
CA ILE A 285 7.92 19.36 -0.79
C ILE A 285 8.48 19.99 0.49
N GLU A 286 8.22 21.28 0.69
CA GLU A 286 8.71 22.05 1.83
C GLU A 286 8.20 21.47 3.16
N GLY A 287 9.06 21.39 4.17
CA GLY A 287 8.65 21.19 5.56
C GLY A 287 8.09 19.82 5.96
N VAL A 288 8.16 18.80 5.09
CA VAL A 288 7.65 17.45 5.40
C VAL A 288 8.53 16.76 6.47
N ASP A 289 7.93 16.21 7.52
CA ASP A 289 8.61 15.22 8.38
C ASP A 289 8.74 13.92 7.58
N ASP A 290 9.95 13.63 7.10
CA ASP A 290 10.21 12.53 6.18
C ASP A 290 11.24 11.58 6.80
N SER A 291 10.84 10.35 7.10
CA SER A 291 11.72 9.42 7.81
C SER A 291 11.65 7.99 7.30
N PRO A 292 12.79 7.27 7.24
CA PRO A 292 12.78 5.85 6.98
C PRO A 292 12.11 5.08 8.11
N PHE A 293 11.38 4.02 7.78
CA PHE A 293 10.97 2.99 8.71
C PHE A 293 11.34 1.63 8.13
N PHE A 294 12.31 0.96 8.76
CA PHE A 294 12.82 -0.32 8.27
C PHE A 294 11.92 -1.46 8.75
N ALA A 295 11.07 -1.97 7.86
CA ALA A 295 10.20 -3.10 8.14
C ALA A 295 10.86 -4.41 7.64
N SER A 296 11.97 -4.81 8.28
CA SER A 296 12.83 -5.98 7.97
C SER A 296 12.30 -7.01 6.93
N GLY A 297 12.81 -7.00 5.69
CA GLY A 297 12.81 -8.16 4.76
C GLY A 297 12.89 -7.86 3.25
N SER A 298 12.11 -8.57 2.41
CA SER A 298 12.30 -8.69 0.95
C SER A 298 11.36 -7.86 0.07
N LEU A 299 11.93 -7.20 -0.94
CA LEU A 299 11.42 -6.25 -1.96
C LEU A 299 9.94 -6.26 -2.42
N ALA A 300 9.23 -7.41 -2.44
CA ALA A 300 7.84 -7.48 -2.93
C ALA A 300 6.80 -7.64 -1.81
N THR A 301 7.23 -8.06 -0.63
CA THR A 301 6.38 -8.25 0.56
C THR A 301 6.42 -7.07 1.51
N ASP A 302 7.35 -6.13 1.32
CA ASP A 302 7.62 -5.07 2.29
C ASP A 302 6.63 -3.90 2.25
N HIS A 303 5.94 -3.69 1.11
CA HIS A 303 5.02 -2.56 0.93
C HIS A 303 3.89 -2.49 1.97
N TYR A 304 3.37 -3.64 2.41
CA TYR A 304 2.31 -3.71 3.42
C TYR A 304 2.85 -3.87 4.85
N ARG A 305 4.15 -4.09 5.05
CA ARG A 305 4.69 -4.47 6.37
C ARG A 305 4.66 -3.39 7.43
N TYR A 306 4.69 -2.12 7.03
CA TYR A 306 4.43 -1.01 7.95
C TYR A 306 3.14 -1.25 8.74
N LEU A 307 2.09 -1.68 8.04
CA LEU A 307 0.75 -1.82 8.60
C LEU A 307 0.61 -3.02 9.55
N ALA A 308 1.50 -4.00 9.46
CA ALA A 308 1.54 -5.15 10.38
C ALA A 308 2.44 -4.89 11.60
N ASN A 309 3.28 -3.87 11.57
CA ASN A 309 4.31 -3.66 12.59
C ASN A 309 3.80 -2.73 13.70
N PRO A 310 3.66 -3.19 14.96
CA PRO A 310 3.19 -2.35 16.06
C PRO A 310 4.13 -1.17 16.38
N ASP A 311 5.44 -1.27 16.08
CA ASP A 311 6.39 -0.15 16.26
C ASP A 311 6.07 1.03 15.35
N PHE A 312 5.53 0.78 14.15
CA PHE A 312 5.09 1.84 13.26
C PHE A 312 3.99 2.68 13.91
N TYR A 313 3.00 2.03 14.52
CA TYR A 313 1.89 2.71 15.19
C TYR A 313 2.31 3.40 16.49
N ARG A 314 3.29 2.86 17.22
CA ARG A 314 3.90 3.56 18.36
C ARG A 314 4.59 4.84 17.91
N ALA A 315 5.40 4.77 16.85
CA ALA A 315 6.07 5.95 16.28
C ALA A 315 5.07 6.98 15.72
N LEU A 316 3.94 6.53 15.17
CA LEU A 316 2.83 7.40 14.77
C LEU A 316 2.22 8.10 16.00
N ALA A 317 1.92 7.35 17.05
CA ALA A 317 1.32 7.86 18.28
C ALA A 317 2.18 8.97 18.93
N GLU A 318 3.49 8.74 19.04
CA GLU A 318 4.44 9.74 19.57
C GLU A 318 4.41 11.05 18.77
N ARG A 319 4.42 10.93 17.44
CA ARG A 319 4.39 12.09 16.55
C ARG A 319 3.08 12.85 16.61
N VAL A 320 1.97 12.14 16.65
CA VAL A 320 0.64 12.73 16.80
C VAL A 320 0.54 13.50 18.11
N ALA A 321 0.99 12.92 19.24
CA ALA A 321 0.98 13.60 20.53
C ALA A 321 1.77 14.92 20.48
N VAL A 322 2.98 14.88 19.93
CA VAL A 322 3.83 16.08 19.78
C VAL A 322 3.20 17.14 18.87
N SER A 323 2.50 16.73 17.81
CA SER A 323 1.86 17.68 16.90
C SER A 323 0.63 18.33 17.50
N VAL A 324 -0.22 17.53 18.17
CA VAL A 324 -1.46 18.01 18.79
C VAL A 324 -1.17 18.94 19.97
N GLU A 325 -0.10 18.69 20.73
CA GLU A 325 0.34 19.60 21.81
C GLU A 325 0.78 20.98 21.30
N LYS A 326 1.33 21.09 20.08
CA LYS A 326 1.74 22.38 19.52
C LYS A 326 0.56 23.28 19.14
N ASP A 327 -0.60 22.68 18.89
CA ASP A 327 -1.83 23.36 18.45
C ASP A 327 -2.78 23.71 19.61
N ARG A 328 -2.48 23.26 20.84
CA ARG A 328 -3.22 23.57 22.09
C ARG A 328 -2.66 24.80 22.79
#